data_AF-A0A3C0RDZ1-F1
#
_entry.id   AF-A0A3C0RDZ1-F1
#
_cell.length_a   1.000
_cell.length_b   1.000
_cell.length_c   1.000
_cell.angle_alpha   90.00
_cell.angle_beta   90.00
_cell.angle_gamma   90.00
#
_symmetry.space_group_name_H-M   'P 1'
#
loop_
_entity.id
_entity.type
_entity.pdbx_description
1 polymer ?
#
loop_
_entity_poly.entity_id
_entity_poly.type
_entity_poly.pdbx_seq_one_letter_code
_entity_poly.pdbx_strand_id
1 'polypeptide(L)' 'MMELASKHHSVETWFRNAMSGALILSQERMDSILFETAQQRYERLLLEQPELIQKVPLSYIASFLGITQETLSRMRAAVK' A
#
# COMPACT_ATOMS: atom_id res chain seq x y z
N MET A 1 5.02 -0.31 -26.89
CA MET A 1 5.76 -0.98 -25.80
C MET A 1 6.44 -2.27 -26.28
N MET A 2 5.70 -3.23 -26.83
CA MET A 2 6.27 -4.49 -27.35
C MET A 2 7.30 -4.29 -28.48
N GLU A 3 7.06 -3.34 -29.40
CA GLU A 3 8.01 -2.96 -30.47
C GLU A 3 9.28 -2.25 -30.00
N LEU A 4 9.25 -1.61 -28.83
CA LEU A 4 10.39 -0.87 -28.28
C LEU A 4 11.31 -1.81 -27.49
N ALA A 5 10.71 -2.77 -26.79
CA ALA A 5 11.40 -3.82 -26.04
C ALA A 5 12.20 -4.75 -26.96
N SER A 6 11.71 -5.04 -28.17
CA SER A 6 12.45 -5.87 -29.15
C SER A 6 13.66 -5.18 -29.75
N LYS A 7 13.69 -3.83 -29.75
CA LYS A 7 14.83 -3.03 -30.28
C LYS A 7 15.88 -2.72 -29.22
N HIS A 8 15.51 -2.70 -27.93
CA HIS A 8 16.40 -2.31 -26.84
C HIS A 8 16.24 -3.20 -25.62
N HIS A 9 17.21 -4.11 -25.40
CA HIS A 9 17.23 -5.04 -24.26
C HIS A 9 17.23 -4.34 -22.88
N SER A 10 17.70 -3.10 -22.80
CA SER A 10 17.64 -2.27 -21.59
C SER A 10 16.20 -1.92 -21.20
N VAL A 11 15.35 -1.61 -22.18
CA VAL A 11 13.91 -1.30 -21.97
C VAL A 11 13.17 -2.56 -21.53
N GLU A 12 13.47 -3.69 -22.16
CA GLU A 12 12.92 -4.99 -21.77
C GLU A 12 13.28 -5.36 -20.33
N THR A 13 14.55 -5.22 -19.95
CA THR A 13 15.01 -5.52 -18.59
C THR A 13 14.41 -4.57 -17.55
N TRP A 14 14.34 -3.27 -17.86
CA TRP A 14 13.67 -2.32 -16.98
C TRP A 14 12.19 -2.66 -16.81
N PHE A 15 11.49 -2.94 -17.91
CA PHE A 15 10.06 -3.27 -17.88
C PHE A 15 9.79 -4.56 -17.11
N ARG A 16 10.62 -5.60 -17.31
CA ARG A 16 10.54 -6.85 -16.55
C ARG A 16 10.71 -6.59 -15.05
N ASN A 17 11.75 -5.86 -14.65
CA ASN A 17 11.99 -5.57 -13.23
C ASN A 17 10.87 -4.73 -12.62
N ALA A 18 10.39 -3.71 -13.35
CA ALA A 18 9.26 -2.90 -12.92
C ALA A 18 7.99 -3.75 -12.73
N MET A 19 7.71 -4.67 -13.67
CA MET A 19 6.53 -5.53 -13.59
C MET A 19 6.63 -6.57 -12.50
N SER A 20 7.79 -7.21 -12.33
CA SER A 20 8.05 -8.11 -11.21
C SER A 20 7.88 -7.40 -9.86
N GLY A 21 8.44 -6.20 -9.72
CA GLY A 21 8.28 -5.40 -8.50
C GLY A 21 6.82 -5.01 -8.23
N ALA A 22 6.10 -4.55 -9.26
CA ALA A 22 4.68 -4.23 -9.13
C ALA A 22 3.83 -5.44 -8.73
N LEU A 23 4.13 -6.62 -9.27
CA LEU A 23 3.42 -7.87 -8.94
C LEU A 23 3.68 -8.28 -7.48
N ILE A 24 4.92 -8.21 -7.01
CA ILE A 24 5.29 -8.51 -5.61
C ILE A 24 4.55 -7.57 -4.66
N LEU A 25 4.60 -6.25 -4.92
CA LEU A 25 3.90 -5.26 -4.09
C LEU A 25 2.38 -5.47 -4.09
N SER A 26 1.80 -5.87 -5.22
CA SER A 26 0.38 -6.20 -5.30
C SER A 26 0.04 -7.45 -4.49
N GLN A 27 0.90 -8.47 -4.50
CA GLN A 27 0.72 -9.70 -3.74
C GLN A 27 0.79 -9.41 -2.23
N GLU A 28 1.82 -8.71 -1.77
CA GLU A 28 1.96 -8.31 -0.36
C GLU A 28 0.75 -7.51 0.13
N ARG A 29 0.25 -6.60 -0.71
CA ARG A 29 -0.98 -5.86 -0.40
C ARG A 29 -2.19 -6.79 -0.30
N MET A 30 -2.34 -7.75 -1.20
CA MET A 30 -3.44 -8.70 -1.17
C MET A 30 -3.38 -9.57 0.09
N ASP A 31 -2.19 -10.05 0.45
CA ASP A 31 -1.98 -10.84 1.67
C ASP A 31 -2.31 -10.02 2.92
N SER A 32 -1.86 -8.76 2.97
CA SER A 32 -2.24 -7.82 4.04
C SER A 32 -3.76 -7.59 4.12
N ILE A 33 -4.47 -7.58 2.99
CA ILE A 33 -5.92 -7.43 3.00
C ILE A 33 -6.61 -8.70 3.52
N LEU A 34 -6.12 -9.88 3.13
CA LEU A 34 -6.72 -11.18 3.45
C LEU A 34 -6.43 -11.65 4.88
N PHE A 35 -5.22 -11.41 5.37
CA PHE A 35 -4.74 -12.00 6.61
C PHE A 35 -4.58 -11.00 7.75
N GLU A 36 -4.48 -9.71 7.47
CA GLU A 36 -4.39 -8.69 8.52
C GLU A 36 -5.75 -8.05 8.78
N THR A 37 -6.01 -7.78 10.06
CA THR A 37 -7.11 -6.92 10.48
C THR A 37 -6.83 -5.46 10.11
N ALA A 38 -7.87 -4.64 10.04
CA ALA A 38 -7.69 -3.20 9.81
C ALA A 38 -6.82 -2.52 10.88
N GLN A 39 -6.81 -3.06 12.11
CA GLN A 39 -5.93 -2.61 13.19
C GLN A 39 -4.46 -2.93 12.93
N GLN A 40 -4.14 -4.18 12.57
CA GLN A 40 -2.78 -4.56 12.23
C GLN A 40 -2.25 -3.75 11.03
N ARG A 41 -3.09 -3.52 10.01
CA ARG A 41 -2.74 -2.65 8.87
C ARG A 41 -2.46 -1.21 9.30
N TYR A 42 -3.23 -0.68 10.26
CA TYR A 42 -3.02 0.67 10.79
C TYR A 42 -1.75 0.78 11.63
N GLU A 43 -1.46 -0.21 12.48
CA GLU A 43 -0.23 -0.28 13.27
C GLU A 43 1.00 -0.40 12.38
N ARG A 44 0.92 -1.20 11.32
CA ARG A 44 1.98 -1.29 10.31
C ARG A 44 2.22 0.04 9.60
N LEU A 45 1.15 0.75 9.22
CA LEU A 45 1.24 2.08 8.61
C LEU A 45 1.87 3.11 9.56
N LEU A 46 1.60 3.02 10.86
CA LEU A 46 2.23 3.86 11.89
C LEU A 46 3.75 3.64 11.97
N LEU A 47 4.22 2.41 11.77
CA LEU A 47 5.63 2.06 11.84
C LEU A 47 6.38 2.38 10.55
N GLU A 48 5.80 2.02 9.40
CA GLU A 48 6.45 2.17 8.09
C GLU A 48 6.41 3.62 7.58
N GLN A 49 5.29 4.31 7.78
CA GLN A 49 5.06 5.65 7.20
C GLN A 49 4.32 6.58 8.16
N PRO A 50 4.91 6.91 9.34
CA PRO A 50 4.29 7.76 10.34
C PRO A 50 3.92 9.16 9.80
N GLU A 51 4.69 9.68 8.85
CA GLU A 51 4.42 10.98 8.23
C GLU A 51 3.10 11.01 7.45
N LEU A 52 2.71 9.88 6.85
CA LEU A 52 1.51 9.79 6.04
C LEU A 52 0.27 9.98 6.91
N ILE A 53 0.28 9.45 8.12
CA ILE A 53 -0.82 9.57 9.09
C ILE A 53 -0.99 11.00 9.59
N GLN A 54 0.09 11.80 9.59
CA GLN A 54 0.04 13.20 10.00
C GLN A 54 -0.42 14.13 8.88
N LYS A 55 -0.05 13.81 7.62
CA LYS A 55 -0.27 14.68 6.46
C LYS A 55 -1.55 14.38 5.68
N VAL A 56 -2.03 13.13 5.73
CA VAL A 56 -3.17 12.68 4.93
C VAL A 56 -4.47 12.79 5.74
N PRO A 57 -5.56 13.30 5.13
CA PRO A 57 -6.87 13.33 5.78
C PRO A 57 -7.36 11.94 6.21
N LEU A 58 -8.04 11.89 7.35
CA LEU A 58 -8.49 10.64 7.99
C LEU A 58 -9.38 9.79 7.07
N SER A 59 -10.16 10.41 6.19
CA SER A 59 -11.02 9.72 5.22
C SER A 59 -10.23 8.83 4.26
N TYR A 60 -9.12 9.33 3.72
CA TYR A 60 -8.30 8.57 2.78
C TYR A 60 -7.59 7.40 3.46
N ILE A 61 -7.12 7.60 4.70
CA ILE A 61 -6.52 6.52 5.50
C ILE A 61 -7.57 5.46 5.80
N ALA A 62 -8.80 5.85 6.16
CA ALA A 62 -9.89 4.91 6.41
C ALA A 62 -10.24 4.09 5.16
N SER A 63 -10.36 4.75 4.00
CA SER A 63 -10.56 4.07 2.71
C SER A 63 -9.43 3.11 2.37
N PHE A 64 -8.17 3.49 2.61
CA PHE A 64 -7.01 2.63 2.41
C PHE A 64 -7.04 1.37 3.29
N LEU A 65 -7.47 1.52 4.55
CA LEU A 65 -7.57 0.42 5.50
C LEU A 65 -8.84 -0.44 5.32
N GLY A 66 -9.76 -0.02 4.46
CA GLY A 66 -11.04 -0.70 4.22
C GLY A 66 -12.05 -0.57 5.36
N ILE A 67 -11.99 0.53 6.11
CA ILE A 67 -12.88 0.81 7.26
C ILE A 67 -13.51 2.20 7.15
N THR A 68 -14.50 2.48 7.99
CA THR A 68 -15.09 3.81 8.06
C THR A 68 -14.20 4.79 8.82
N GLN A 69 -14.36 6.08 8.53
CA GLN A 69 -13.61 7.15 9.21
C GLN A 69 -13.85 7.15 10.72
N GLU A 70 -15.08 6.86 11.17
CA GLU A 70 -15.44 6.76 12.59
C GLU A 70 -14.71 5.61 13.27
N THR A 71 -14.58 4.48 12.57
CA THR A 71 -13.85 3.30 13.08
C THR A 71 -12.38 3.63 13.27
N LEU A 72 -11.76 4.29 12.28
CA LEU A 72 -10.37 4.75 12.38
C LEU A 72 -10.19 5.80 13.49
N SER A 73 -11.15 6.71 13.66
CA SER A 73 -11.12 7.72 14.73
C SER A 73 -11.12 7.08 16.12
N ARG A 74 -11.98 6.07 16.34
CA ARG A 74 -11.99 5.28 17.59
C ARG A 74 -10.67 4.56 17.83
N MET A 75 -10.09 3.94 16.80
CA MET A 75 -8.80 3.25 16.91
C MET A 75 -7.67 4.22 17.28
N ARG A 76 -7.63 5.42 16.69
CA ARG A 76 -6.65 6.46 17.05
C ARG A 76 -6.76 6.91 18.49
N ALA A 77 -7.98 7.02 19.02
CA ALA A 77 -8.20 7.41 20.41
C ALA A 77 -7.75 6.32 21.40
N ALA A 78 -7.82 5.04 21.01
CA ALA A 78 -7.42 3.91 21.86
C ALA A 78 -5.89 3.70 21.95
N VAL A 79 -5.14 4.18 20.96
CA VAL A 79 -3.67 4.08 20.89
C VAL A 79 -2.98 5.30 21.56
N LYS A 80 -3.74 6.31 21.96
CA LYS A 80 -3.25 7.57 22.54
C LYS A 80 -3.25 7.50 24.07
#